data_AF-A0A5B7JIL2-F1
#
_entry.id   AF-A0A5B7JIL2-F1
#
_cell.length_a   1.000
_cell.length_b   1.000
_cell.length_c   1.000
_cell.angle_alpha   90.00
_cell.angle_beta   90.00
_cell.angle_gamma   90.00
#
_symmetry.space_group_name_H-M   'P 1'
#
loop_
_entity.id
_entity.type
_entity.pdbx_description
1 polymer ?
#
loop_
_entity_poly.entity_id
_entity_poly.type
_entity_poly.pdbx_seq_one_letter_code
_entity_poly.pdbx_strand_id
1 'polypeptide(L)' 'MEFSPACVTLQETKLGDSSYSSPHGYHGVYSTSFPEQGHHGGTAIRVRQDTPIVPFSASDSPQNIRSLY' A
#
# COMPACT_ATOMS: atom_id res chain seq x y z
N MET A 1 12.60 -1.23 24.78
CA MET A 1 11.89 -2.05 23.76
C MET A 1 11.51 -1.10 22.64
N GLU A 2 12.06 -1.28 21.45
CA GLU A 2 11.75 -0.42 20.30
C GLU A 2 10.40 -0.85 19.70
N PHE A 3 9.50 0.10 19.47
CA PHE A 3 8.20 -0.17 18.86
C PHE A 3 8.37 -0.33 17.34
N SER A 4 8.11 -1.52 16.81
CA SER A 4 8.22 -1.83 15.37
C SER A 4 6.93 -2.50 14.88
N PRO A 5 6.00 -1.73 14.27
CA PRO A 5 4.69 -2.23 13.87
C PRO A 5 4.79 -3.25 12.73
N ALA A 6 3.98 -4.32 12.78
CA ALA A 6 3.90 -5.31 11.71
C ALA A 6 3.46 -4.70 10.36
N CYS A 7 2.55 -3.74 10.42
CA CYS A 7 2.06 -3.00 9.26
C CYS A 7 1.85 -1.52 9.57
N VAL A 8 2.05 -0.68 8.56
CA VAL A 8 1.79 0.77 8.61
C VAL A 8 1.11 1.19 7.32
N THR A 9 -0.02 1.90 7.43
CA THR A 9 -0.70 2.52 6.30
C THR A 9 -0.46 4.02 6.33
N LEU A 10 -0.06 4.57 5.20
CA LEU A 10 0.17 6.00 4.98
C LEU A 10 -0.84 6.49 3.94
N GLN A 11 -1.56 7.57 4.26
CA GLN A 11 -2.49 8.24 3.36
C GLN A 11 -1.91 9.57 2.89
N GLU A 12 -2.42 10.10 1.77
CA GLU A 12 -1.97 11.36 1.19
C GLU A 12 -0.45 11.39 1.00
N THR A 13 0.09 10.29 0.46
CA THR A 13 1.54 10.15 0.30
C THR A 13 2.11 11.06 -0.78
N LYS A 14 1.27 11.50 -1.73
CA LYS A 14 1.61 12.48 -2.79
C LYS A 14 2.87 12.11 -3.57
N LEU A 15 3.15 10.80 -3.69
CA LEU A 15 4.40 10.31 -4.28
C LEU A 15 4.47 10.52 -5.80
N GLY A 16 3.34 10.70 -6.51
CA GLY A 16 3.33 10.89 -7.96
C GLY A 16 4.16 9.81 -8.67
N ASP A 17 5.02 10.24 -9.60
CA ASP A 17 5.97 9.37 -10.33
C ASP A 17 7.31 9.16 -9.58
N SER A 18 7.43 9.62 -8.33
CA SER A 18 8.69 9.48 -7.59
C SER A 18 8.98 8.02 -7.25
N SER A 19 10.25 7.62 -7.42
CA SER A 19 10.70 6.29 -7.02
C SER A 19 10.72 6.18 -5.50
N TYR A 20 9.71 5.51 -4.94
CA TYR A 20 9.61 5.31 -3.51
C TYR A 20 10.49 4.14 -3.03
N SER A 21 11.38 4.40 -2.07
CA SER A 21 12.18 3.37 -1.40
C SER A 21 11.62 3.03 -0.02
N SER A 22 11.34 1.75 0.22
CA SER A 22 10.93 1.27 1.54
C SER A 22 12.12 1.32 2.53
N PRO A 23 11.91 1.72 3.80
CA PRO A 23 12.95 1.63 4.81
C PRO A 23 13.37 0.16 5.05
N HIS A 24 14.60 -0.02 5.55
CA HIS A 24 15.14 -1.35 5.89
C HIS A 24 14.19 -2.12 6.83
N GLY A 25 14.02 -3.41 6.57
CA GLY A 25 13.15 -4.29 7.35
C GLY A 25 11.66 -4.23 6.98
N TYR A 26 11.27 -3.38 6.01
CA TYR A 26 9.91 -3.31 5.50
C TYR A 26 9.86 -3.58 3.99
N HIS A 27 8.89 -4.37 3.57
CA HIS A 27 8.41 -4.43 2.20
C HIS A 27 7.29 -3.39 2.01
N GLY A 28 7.39 -2.57 0.97
CA GLY A 28 6.41 -1.52 0.69
C GLY A 28 5.57 -1.85 -0.54
N VAL A 29 4.25 -1.69 -0.44
CA VAL A 29 3.33 -1.67 -1.57
C VAL A 29 2.75 -0.26 -1.65
N TYR A 30 2.77 0.33 -2.84
CA TYR A 30 2.31 1.69 -3.08
C TYR A 30 1.22 1.68 -4.15
N SER A 31 0.14 2.38 -3.86
CA SER A 31 -0.88 2.76 -4.83
C SER A 31 -0.73 4.25 -5.10
N THR A 32 -0.25 4.59 -6.29
CA THR A 32 -0.23 5.98 -6.75
C THR A 32 -1.66 6.41 -7.03
N SER A 33 -1.95 7.69 -6.82
CA SER A 33 -3.18 8.28 -7.35
C SER A 33 -3.19 8.20 -8.88
N PHE A 34 -4.38 8.35 -9.47
CA PHE A 34 -4.54 8.41 -10.92
C PHE A 34 -3.59 9.46 -11.52
N PRO A 35 -3.01 9.22 -12.71
CA PRO A 35 -2.12 10.18 -13.35
C PRO A 35 -2.76 11.58 -13.49
N GLU A 36 -4.09 11.65 -13.66
CA GLU A 36 -4.81 12.93 -13.74
C GLU A 36 -4.81 13.73 -12.43
N GLN A 37 -4.55 13.09 -11.29
CA GLN A 37 -4.51 13.72 -9.96
C GLN A 37 -3.10 14.17 -9.54
N GLY A 38 -2.06 13.91 -10.34
CA GLY A 38 -0.69 14.34 -10.07
C GLY A 38 -0.22 13.96 -8.65
N HIS A 39 0.14 14.95 -7.83
CA HIS A 39 0.58 14.76 -6.43
C HIS A 39 -0.57 14.81 -5.41
N HIS A 40 -1.83 14.63 -5.81
CA HIS A 40 -2.96 14.59 -4.88
C HIS A 40 -3.34 13.15 -4.55
N GLY A 41 -3.47 12.81 -3.27
CA GLY A 41 -3.83 11.46 -2.83
C GLY A 41 -2.65 10.48 -2.71
N GLY A 42 -2.94 9.20 -2.98
CA GLY A 42 -1.99 8.09 -2.90
C GLY A 42 -1.90 7.44 -1.52
N THR A 43 -1.83 6.11 -1.50
CA THR A 43 -1.74 5.31 -0.27
C THR A 43 -0.53 4.38 -0.34
N ALA A 44 0.22 4.28 0.74
CA ALA A 44 1.30 3.30 0.86
C ALA A 44 1.07 2.39 2.05
N ILE A 45 1.32 1.10 1.86
CA ILE A 45 1.30 0.09 2.92
C ILE A 45 2.71 -0.44 3.07
N ARG A 46 3.24 -0.37 4.29
CA ARG A 46 4.51 -1.00 4.66
C ARG A 46 4.21 -2.21 5.53
N VAL A 47 4.84 -3.32 5.21
CA VAL A 47 4.73 -4.58 5.96
C VAL A 47 6.13 -5.01 6.35
N ARG A 48 6.36 -5.39 7.60
CA ARG A 48 7.68 -5.89 8.00
C ARG A 48 8.04 -7.16 7.23
N GLN A 49 9.31 -7.31 6.86
CA GLN A 49 9.78 -8.43 6.05
C GLN A 49 9.62 -9.81 6.73
N ASP A 50 9.59 -9.84 8.07
CA ASP A 50 9.36 -11.05 8.86
C ASP A 50 7.86 -11.35 9.07
N THR A 51 6.96 -10.49 8.58
CA THR A 51 5.52 -10.73 8.64
C THR A 51 5.09 -11.60 7.46
N PRO A 52 4.47 -12.77 7.68
CA PRO A 52 4.02 -13.64 6.60
C PRO A 52 2.91 -12.97 5.79
N ILE A 53 3.11 -12.82 4.47
CA ILE A 53 2.11 -12.32 3.53
C ILE A 53 1.44 -13.53 2.87
N VAL A 54 0.13 -13.68 3.09
CA VAL A 54 -0.67 -14.74 2.46
C VAL A 54 -1.38 -14.13 1.24
N PRO A 55 -1.15 -14.62 0.01
CA PRO A 55 -1.88 -14.15 -1.15
C PRO A 55 -3.36 -14.48 -1.00
N PHE A 56 -4.21 -13.46 -1.10
CA PHE A 56 -5.66 -13.63 -1.15
C PHE A 56 -6.10 -13.69 -2.62
N SER A 57 -6.72 -14.81 -3.02
CA SER A 57 -7.34 -14.93 -4.33
C SER A 57 -8.84 -14.69 -4.20
N ALA A 58 -9.33 -13.57 -4.75
CA ALA A 58 -10.75 -13.23 -4.77
C ALA A 58 -11.52 -14.04 -5.83
N SER A 59 -11.34 -15.37 -5.84
CA SER A 59 -11.87 -16.24 -6.91
C SER A 59 -13.33 -16.64 -6.74
N ASP A 60 -14.01 -16.28 -5.65
CA ASP A 60 -15.42 -16.63 -5.44
C ASP A 60 -16.28 -15.40 -5.11
N SER A 61 -16.97 -14.93 -6.15
CA SER A 61 -18.11 -13.99 -6.19
C SER A 61 -17.82 -12.56 -6.70
N PRO A 62 -18.32 -12.19 -7.90
CA PRO A 62 -18.13 -10.88 -8.51
C PRO A 62 -19.03 -9.76 -7.93
N GLN A 63 -19.59 -9.90 -6.72
CA GLN A 63 -20.62 -8.97 -6.22
C GLN A 63 -20.30 -8.21 -4.93
N ASN A 64 -19.12 -8.38 -4.33
CA ASN A 64 -18.76 -7.64 -3.11
C ASN A 64 -17.40 -6.93 -3.17
N ILE A 65 -17.11 -6.33 -4.33
CA ILE A 65 -16.17 -5.20 -4.42
C ILE A 65 -16.89 -4.17 -5.28
N ARG A 66 -17.88 -3.48 -4.71
CA ARG A 66 -18.45 -2.30 -5.36
C ARG A 66 -17.35 -1.26 -5.48
N SER A 67 -16.90 -1.09 -6.72
CA SER A 67 -16.35 0.11 -7.35
C SER A 67 -15.66 1.10 -6.41
N LEU A 68 -14.33 1.05 -6.41
CA LEU A 68 -13.51 2.26 -6.18
C LEU A 68 -12.98 2.73 -7.53
N TYR A 69 -13.92 3.11 -8.40
CA TYR A 69 -13.78 4.08 -9.47
C TYR A 69 -15.08 4.88 -9.47
#